data_AF-A0A7S2VAU6-F1
#
_entry.id   AF-A0A7S2VAU6-F1
#
_cell.length_a   1.000
_cell.length_b   1.000
_cell.length_c   1.000
_cell.angle_alpha   90.00
_cell.angle_beta   90.00
_cell.angle_gamma   90.00
#
_symmetry.space_group_name_H-M   'P 1'
#
loop_
_entity.id
_entity.type
_entity.pdbx_description
1 polymer ?
#
loop_
_entity_poly.entity_id
_entity_poly.type
_entity_poly.pdbx_seq_one_letter_code
_entity_poly.pdbx_strand_id
1 'polypeptide(L)'
;AVLALSSGARLGGFSHNTGEGGISKFHKEGGADLVWNLGTAYFGAGTFDDDGNRIFDPDLFRTNAVFCKMIEVKLSQGAKPAHGGLLPKEKISPEIAEARDLPFPPTQDCDSPPRHSAFSNPYELCEFLATLRELSGGKPVGIKLCV
;
A
#
# COMPACT_ATOMS: atom_id res chain seq x y z
N ALA A 1 6.35 14.58 8.48
CA ALA A 1 4.98 14.24 8.92
C ALA A 1 4.85 12.77 9.33
N VAL A 2 5.14 11.81 8.43
CA VAL A 2 4.98 10.35 8.71
C VAL A 2 5.67 9.90 9.99
N LEU A 3 6.94 10.26 10.20
CA LEU A 3 7.67 9.92 11.42
C LEU A 3 6.96 10.43 12.68
N ALA A 4 6.55 11.70 12.69
CA ALA A 4 5.84 12.30 13.82
C ALA A 4 4.49 11.60 14.10
N LEU A 5 3.73 11.25 13.06
CA LEU A 5 2.47 10.50 13.20
C LEU A 5 2.71 9.09 13.75
N SER A 6 3.72 8.38 13.24
CA SER A 6 4.08 7.04 13.71
C SER A 6 4.56 7.08 15.17
N SER A 7 5.46 8.00 15.51
CA SER A 7 5.91 8.18 16.90
C SER A 7 4.77 8.56 17.84
N GLY A 8 3.86 9.45 17.41
CA GLY A 8 2.67 9.83 18.18
C GLY A 8 1.71 8.66 18.40
N ALA A 9 1.45 7.85 17.36
CA ALA A 9 0.63 6.65 17.46
C ALA A 9 1.23 5.64 18.44
N ARG A 10 2.55 5.41 18.39
CA ARG A 10 3.26 4.55 19.33
C ARG A 10 3.10 5.02 20.77
N LEU A 11 3.31 6.32 21.03
CA LEU A 11 3.19 6.91 22.37
C LEU A 11 1.76 6.78 22.92
N GLY A 12 0.76 6.87 22.05
CA GLY A 12 -0.65 6.72 22.42
C GLY A 12 -1.16 5.28 22.46
N GLY A 13 -0.35 4.28 22.08
CA GLY A 13 -0.82 2.90 21.94
C GLY A 13 -1.82 2.70 20.79
N PHE A 14 -1.80 3.57 19.79
CA PHE A 14 -2.65 3.49 18.60
C PHE A 14 -1.90 2.87 17.42
N SER A 15 -2.66 2.32 16.47
CA SER A 15 -2.10 1.91 15.18
C SER A 15 -1.96 3.10 14.22
N HIS A 16 -0.93 3.08 13.38
CA HIS A 16 -0.76 4.03 12.27
C HIS A 16 -1.08 3.35 10.94
N ASN A 17 -2.07 3.86 10.22
CA ASN A 17 -2.36 3.43 8.86
C ASN A 17 -1.36 4.08 7.88
N THR A 18 -0.70 3.30 7.03
CA THR A 18 0.40 3.79 6.16
C THR A 18 -0.08 4.71 5.03
N GLY A 19 -1.37 4.71 4.74
CA GLY A 19 -1.89 5.16 3.46
C GLY A 19 -1.38 4.29 2.30
N GLU A 20 -1.70 4.71 1.07
CA GLU A 20 -1.50 3.89 -0.12
C GLU A 20 -0.06 3.84 -0.63
N GLY A 21 0.84 4.69 -0.11
CA GLY A 21 2.18 4.93 -0.65
C GLY A 21 3.24 3.91 -0.25
N GLY A 22 2.86 2.74 0.26
CA GLY A 22 3.77 1.73 0.78
C GLY A 22 4.27 2.00 2.20
N ILE A 23 5.19 1.16 2.68
CA ILE A 23 5.74 1.22 4.04
C ILE A 23 7.11 1.92 4.03
N SER A 24 7.10 3.25 4.11
CA SER A 24 8.34 4.03 4.16
C SER A 24 9.18 3.76 5.43
N LYS A 25 10.50 4.07 5.36
CA LYS A 25 11.41 4.01 6.51
C LYS A 25 10.94 4.82 7.72
N PHE A 26 10.24 5.94 7.48
CA PHE A 26 9.70 6.79 8.55
C PHE A 26 8.54 6.14 9.31
N HIS A 27 7.77 5.23 8.68
CA HIS A 27 6.80 4.42 9.41
C HIS A 27 7.51 3.50 10.40
N LYS A 28 8.55 2.79 9.90
CA LYS A 28 9.35 1.81 10.66
C LYS A 28 10.08 2.48 11.83
N GLU A 29 10.69 3.64 11.60
CA GLU A 29 11.42 4.41 12.61
C GLU A 29 10.53 4.89 13.76
N GLY A 30 9.29 5.31 13.48
CA GLY A 30 8.38 5.76 14.54
C GLY A 30 7.88 4.63 15.46
N GLY A 31 7.89 3.38 14.97
CA GLY A 31 7.68 2.18 15.78
C GLY A 31 6.25 1.95 16.29
N ALA A 32 5.24 2.58 15.69
CA ALA A 32 3.84 2.22 15.95
C ALA A 32 3.48 0.88 15.31
N ASP A 33 2.42 0.25 15.82
CA ASP A 33 1.77 -0.85 15.10
C ASP A 33 1.19 -0.32 13.79
N LEU A 34 1.57 -0.94 12.67
CA LEU A 34 1.16 -0.47 11.35
C LEU A 34 -0.05 -1.24 10.82
N VAL A 35 -1.00 -0.50 10.23
CA VAL A 35 -2.02 -1.03 9.31
C VAL A 35 -1.59 -0.67 7.90
N TRP A 36 -1.23 -1.67 7.09
CA TRP A 36 -0.77 -1.42 5.74
C TRP A 36 -1.97 -1.27 4.81
N ASN A 37 -2.19 -0.06 4.30
CA ASN A 37 -3.24 0.21 3.33
C ASN A 37 -2.72 -0.09 1.92
N LEU A 38 -3.19 -1.21 1.37
CA LEU A 38 -2.79 -1.71 0.06
C LEU A 38 -3.69 -1.09 -1.01
N GLY A 39 -3.13 -0.13 -1.75
CA GLY A 39 -3.78 0.52 -2.89
C GLY A 39 -3.60 -0.24 -4.21
N THR A 40 -4.25 0.26 -5.26
CA THR A 40 -4.32 -0.37 -6.60
C THR A 40 -2.99 -0.40 -7.35
N ALA A 41 -2.02 0.43 -6.96
CA ALA A 41 -0.66 0.40 -7.48
C ALA A 41 0.27 -0.53 -6.68
N TYR A 42 -0.22 -1.20 -5.63
CA TYR A 42 0.54 -2.16 -4.84
C TYR A 42 1.94 -1.67 -4.41
N PHE A 43 2.06 -0.40 -3.98
CA PHE A 43 3.34 0.13 -3.50
C PHE A 43 3.84 -0.69 -2.29
N GLY A 44 5.06 -1.24 -2.39
CA GLY A 44 5.62 -2.21 -1.45
C GLY A 44 5.15 -3.66 -1.61
N ALA A 45 4.32 -3.97 -2.60
CA ALA A 45 3.72 -5.29 -2.81
C ALA A 45 3.56 -5.66 -4.29
N GLY A 46 4.27 -4.98 -5.18
CA GLY A 46 4.00 -5.09 -6.61
C GLY A 46 5.22 -4.80 -7.46
N THR A 47 5.19 -5.39 -8.65
CA THR A 47 6.21 -5.27 -9.69
C THR A 47 5.56 -4.77 -10.98
N PHE A 48 6.35 -4.62 -12.03
CA PHE A 48 5.88 -4.30 -13.38
C PHE A 48 5.85 -5.56 -14.23
N ASP A 49 4.76 -5.76 -15.00
CA ASP A 49 4.71 -6.75 -16.07
C ASP A 49 5.45 -6.26 -17.33
N ASP A 50 5.50 -7.09 -18.37
CA ASP A 50 6.19 -6.79 -19.63
C ASP A 50 5.60 -5.58 -20.38
N ASP A 51 4.32 -5.28 -20.13
CA ASP A 51 3.62 -4.12 -20.69
C ASP A 51 3.80 -2.85 -19.83
N GLY A 52 4.55 -2.96 -18.72
CA GLY A 52 4.81 -1.86 -17.80
C GLY A 52 3.64 -1.55 -16.85
N ASN A 53 2.66 -2.46 -16.72
CA ASN A 53 1.58 -2.31 -15.75
C ASN A 53 2.03 -2.82 -14.38
N ARG A 54 1.56 -2.15 -13.33
CA ARG A 54 1.76 -2.65 -11.97
C ARG A 54 0.86 -3.83 -11.65
N ILE A 55 1.47 -4.91 -11.20
CA ILE A 55 0.82 -6.13 -10.75
C ILE A 55 1.25 -6.49 -9.32
N PHE A 56 0.40 -7.25 -8.63
CA PHE A 56 0.71 -7.74 -7.30
C PHE A 56 1.84 -8.78 -7.34
N ASP A 57 2.78 -8.68 -6.40
CA ASP A 57 3.90 -9.59 -6.22
C ASP A 57 3.81 -10.24 -4.83
N PRO A 58 3.54 -11.57 -4.76
CA PRO A 58 3.42 -12.29 -3.49
C PRO A 58 4.66 -12.25 -2.60
N ASP A 59 5.86 -12.23 -3.17
CA ASP A 59 7.11 -12.30 -2.42
C ASP A 59 7.50 -10.93 -1.87
N LEU A 60 7.30 -9.86 -2.66
CA LEU A 60 7.41 -8.48 -2.16
C LEU A 60 6.38 -8.21 -1.06
N PHE A 61 5.13 -8.65 -1.27
CA PHE A 61 4.09 -8.56 -0.24
C PHE A 61 4.52 -9.27 1.04
N ARG A 62 4.94 -10.54 0.96
CA ARG A 62 5.38 -11.33 2.13
C ARG A 62 6.52 -10.63 2.87
N THR A 63 7.49 -10.09 2.11
CA THR A 63 8.65 -9.38 2.66
C THR A 63 8.25 -8.13 3.44
N ASN A 64 7.29 -7.35 2.94
CA ASN A 64 6.86 -6.12 3.59
C ASN A 64 5.77 -6.34 4.65
N ALA A 65 4.94 -7.37 4.51
CA ALA A 65 3.88 -7.69 5.45
C ALA A 65 4.42 -7.95 6.87
N VAL A 66 5.69 -8.36 7.04
CA VAL A 66 6.30 -8.56 8.36
C VAL A 66 6.27 -7.29 9.23
N PHE A 67 6.27 -6.10 8.62
CA PHE A 67 6.30 -4.81 9.32
C PHE A 67 4.93 -4.31 9.77
N CYS A 68 3.82 -4.96 9.40
CA CYS A 68 2.47 -4.55 9.79
C CYS A 68 1.78 -5.57 10.70
N LYS A 69 0.76 -5.11 11.42
CA LYS A 69 -0.13 -5.94 12.24
C LYS A 69 -1.40 -6.35 11.49
N MET A 70 -1.80 -5.56 10.50
CA MET A 70 -2.99 -5.77 9.69
C MET A 70 -2.77 -5.25 8.27
N ILE A 71 -3.46 -5.85 7.32
CA ILE A 71 -3.55 -5.39 5.93
C ILE A 71 -4.96 -4.87 5.66
N GLU A 72 -5.08 -3.72 5.01
CA GLU A 72 -6.33 -3.12 4.59
C GLU A 72 -6.30 -2.94 3.07
N VAL A 73 -7.08 -3.73 2.33
CA VAL A 73 -7.21 -3.58 0.87
C VAL A 73 -8.14 -2.40 0.58
N LYS A 74 -7.63 -1.34 -0.03
CA LYS A 74 -8.43 -0.18 -0.38
C LYS A 74 -9.21 -0.43 -1.66
N LEU A 75 -10.53 -0.42 -1.60
CA LEU A 75 -11.40 -0.44 -2.77
C LEU A 75 -11.76 0.98 -3.22
N SER A 76 -12.08 1.87 -2.29
CA SER A 76 -12.40 3.27 -2.60
C SER A 76 -12.07 4.20 -1.42
N GLN A 77 -12.19 5.50 -1.64
CA GLN A 77 -12.04 6.52 -0.60
C GLN A 77 -13.04 7.68 -0.81
N GLY A 78 -13.50 8.30 0.28
CA GLY A 78 -14.53 9.34 0.21
C GLY A 78 -14.15 10.58 -0.59
N ALA A 79 -12.87 10.94 -0.69
CA ALA A 79 -12.45 12.12 -1.44
C ALA A 79 -12.55 11.93 -2.97
N LYS A 80 -12.29 10.71 -3.46
CA LYS A 80 -12.27 10.37 -4.89
C LYS A 80 -12.62 8.88 -5.03
N PRO A 81 -13.92 8.51 -5.07
CA PRO A 81 -14.33 7.12 -4.99
C PRO A 81 -13.95 6.28 -6.22
N ALA A 82 -13.75 6.91 -7.39
CA ALA A 82 -13.55 6.22 -8.68
C ALA A 82 -12.15 6.40 -9.30
N HIS A 83 -11.21 7.06 -8.63
CA HIS A 83 -9.88 7.32 -9.17
C HIS A 83 -8.79 6.87 -8.19
N GLY A 84 -7.69 6.34 -8.72
CA GLY A 84 -6.48 6.10 -7.95
C GLY A 84 -5.81 7.42 -7.52
N GLY A 85 -4.78 7.28 -6.70
CA GLY A 85 -3.93 8.43 -6.32
C GLY A 85 -3.02 8.84 -7.47
N LEU A 86 -2.99 10.15 -7.78
CA LEU A 86 -2.00 10.75 -8.68
C LEU A 86 -0.95 11.50 -7.85
N LEU A 87 0.33 11.16 -8.04
CA LEU A 87 1.46 11.90 -7.50
C LEU A 87 2.30 12.47 -8.65
N PRO A 88 2.34 13.82 -8.82
CA PRO A 88 3.18 14.46 -9.83
C PRO A 88 4.67 14.12 -9.66
N LYS A 89 5.38 13.93 -10.77
CA LYS A 89 6.80 13.53 -10.78
C LYS A 89 7.70 14.49 -10.01
N GLU A 90 7.38 15.79 -10.01
CA GLU A 90 8.14 16.82 -9.31
C GLU A 90 8.08 16.67 -7.78
N LYS A 91 7.08 15.91 -7.28
CA LYS A 91 6.92 15.59 -5.87
C LYS A 91 7.53 14.24 -5.48
N ILE A 92 8.06 13.48 -6.43
CA ILE A 92 8.71 12.19 -6.16
C ILE A 92 10.16 12.47 -5.73
N SER A 93 10.36 12.56 -4.43
CA SER A 93 11.70 12.61 -3.82
C SER A 93 12.36 11.21 -3.83
N PRO A 94 13.68 11.10 -3.60
CA PRO A 94 14.36 9.80 -3.45
C PRO A 94 13.67 8.89 -2.43
N GLU A 95 13.22 9.44 -1.29
CA GLU A 95 12.55 8.69 -0.24
C GLU A 95 11.14 8.21 -0.65
N ILE A 96 10.46 8.97 -1.50
CA ILE A 96 9.16 8.56 -2.04
C ILE A 96 9.35 7.48 -3.09
N ALA A 97 10.36 7.61 -3.96
CA ALA A 97 10.70 6.60 -4.93
C ALA A 97 11.07 5.27 -4.25
N GLU A 98 11.91 5.34 -3.21
CA GLU A 98 12.26 4.20 -2.36
C GLU A 98 11.01 3.55 -1.72
N ALA A 99 10.15 4.34 -1.08
CA ALA A 99 8.96 3.81 -0.39
C ALA A 99 7.93 3.18 -1.35
N ARG A 100 7.95 3.58 -2.62
CA ARG A 100 7.01 3.13 -3.65
C ARG A 100 7.60 2.15 -4.65
N ASP A 101 8.87 1.76 -4.52
CA ASP A 101 9.57 0.94 -5.51
C ASP A 101 9.51 1.57 -6.93
N LEU A 102 9.77 2.88 -7.03
CA LEU A 102 9.80 3.61 -8.29
C LEU A 102 11.25 3.93 -8.71
N PRO A 103 11.53 4.03 -10.02
CA PRO A 103 12.82 4.48 -10.50
C PRO A 103 13.09 5.92 -10.07
N PHE A 104 14.37 6.21 -9.78
CA PHE A 104 14.84 7.56 -9.48
C PHE A 104 16.06 7.89 -10.37
N PRO A 105 16.11 9.07 -11.03
CA PRO A 105 15.13 10.15 -10.99
C PRO A 105 13.79 9.81 -11.69
N PRO A 106 12.67 10.41 -11.28
CA PRO A 106 11.37 10.14 -11.89
C PRO A 106 11.29 10.73 -13.30
N THR A 107 10.81 9.94 -14.26
CA THR A 107 10.61 10.36 -15.66
C THR A 107 9.16 10.74 -15.96
N GLN A 108 8.21 10.27 -15.15
CA GLN A 108 6.78 10.41 -15.35
C GLN A 108 6.03 10.53 -14.01
N ASP A 109 4.79 10.99 -14.08
CA ASP A 109 3.90 11.00 -12.93
C ASP A 109 3.61 9.59 -12.43
N CYS A 110 3.38 9.46 -11.14
CA CYS A 110 3.01 8.21 -10.50
C CYS A 110 1.50 8.18 -10.36
N ASP A 111 0.85 7.53 -11.32
CA ASP A 111 -0.60 7.28 -11.31
C ASP A 111 -0.90 5.87 -10.82
N SER A 112 -1.94 5.75 -10.00
CA SER A 112 -2.46 4.48 -9.54
C SER A 112 -3.69 4.10 -10.37
N PRO A 113 -3.78 2.86 -10.88
CA PRO A 113 -4.96 2.41 -11.62
C PRO A 113 -6.26 2.59 -10.81
N PRO A 114 -7.43 2.75 -11.46
CA PRO A 114 -8.71 2.93 -10.75
C PRO A 114 -9.19 1.67 -10.03
N ARG A 115 -8.63 0.49 -10.36
CA ARG A 115 -9.00 -0.80 -9.79
C ARG A 115 -7.76 -1.66 -9.54
N HIS A 116 -7.88 -2.61 -8.63
CA HIS A 116 -6.89 -3.66 -8.43
C HIS A 116 -6.86 -4.56 -9.67
N SER A 117 -5.67 -4.85 -10.19
CA SER A 117 -5.47 -5.85 -11.25
C SER A 117 -5.56 -7.30 -10.78
N ALA A 118 -5.48 -7.56 -9.47
CA ALA A 118 -5.45 -8.91 -8.89
C ALA A 118 -6.82 -9.59 -8.85
N PHE A 119 -7.91 -8.84 -9.04
CA PHE A 119 -9.27 -9.37 -9.04
C PHE A 119 -10.20 -8.47 -9.86
N SER A 120 -11.25 -9.05 -10.40
CA SER A 120 -12.23 -8.40 -11.27
C SER A 120 -13.66 -8.42 -10.70
N ASN A 121 -13.91 -9.28 -9.72
CA ASN A 121 -15.23 -9.49 -9.11
C ASN A 121 -15.13 -9.78 -7.60
N PRO A 122 -16.27 -9.75 -6.86
CA PRO A 122 -16.25 -9.96 -5.40
C PRO A 122 -15.77 -11.33 -4.94
N TYR A 123 -15.93 -12.39 -5.75
CA TYR A 123 -15.44 -13.73 -5.40
C TYR A 123 -13.91 -13.77 -5.46
N GLU A 124 -13.33 -13.26 -6.56
CA GLU A 124 -11.88 -13.12 -6.70
C GLU A 124 -11.28 -12.18 -5.64
N LEU A 125 -12.02 -11.14 -5.21
CA LEU A 125 -11.63 -10.32 -4.06
C LEU A 125 -11.50 -11.19 -2.80
N CYS A 126 -12.48 -12.04 -2.50
CA CYS A 126 -12.41 -12.94 -1.34
C CYS A 126 -11.21 -13.89 -1.42
N GLU A 127 -10.93 -14.46 -2.60
CA GLU A 127 -9.74 -15.30 -2.84
C GLU A 127 -8.43 -14.53 -2.65
N PHE A 128 -8.39 -13.28 -3.12
CA PHE A 128 -7.24 -12.39 -2.92
C PHE A 128 -7.03 -12.10 -1.43
N LEU A 129 -8.08 -11.77 -0.68
CA LEU A 129 -7.98 -11.56 0.78
C LEU A 129 -7.49 -12.81 1.52
N ALA A 130 -7.91 -14.00 1.08
CA ALA A 130 -7.41 -15.27 1.63
C ALA A 130 -5.91 -15.47 1.34
N THR A 131 -5.49 -15.19 0.11
CA THR A 131 -4.07 -15.21 -0.29
C THR A 131 -3.24 -14.26 0.57
N LEU A 132 -3.68 -13.01 0.76
CA LEU A 132 -2.97 -12.04 1.62
C LEU A 132 -2.87 -12.51 3.07
N ARG A 133 -3.91 -13.16 3.58
CA ARG A 133 -3.91 -13.71 4.95
C ARG A 133 -2.91 -14.85 5.08
N GLU A 134 -2.84 -15.76 4.11
CA GLU A 134 -1.85 -16.84 4.10
C GLU A 134 -0.43 -16.28 4.02
N LEU A 135 -0.16 -15.42 3.03
CA LEU A 135 1.17 -14.84 2.79
C LEU A 135 1.67 -14.00 3.97
N SER A 136 0.77 -13.40 4.74
CA SER A 136 1.13 -12.59 5.92
C SER A 136 1.26 -13.40 7.21
N GLY A 137 1.13 -14.72 7.17
CA GLY A 137 1.22 -15.58 8.36
C GLY A 137 -0.04 -15.53 9.24
N GLY A 138 -1.21 -15.32 8.64
CA GLY A 138 -2.50 -15.34 9.31
C GLY A 138 -2.97 -13.99 9.88
N LYS A 139 -2.31 -12.88 9.53
CA LYS A 139 -2.66 -11.54 10.02
C LYS A 139 -4.08 -11.15 9.58
N PRO A 140 -4.77 -10.28 10.35
CA PRO A 140 -6.04 -9.71 9.92
C PRO A 140 -5.91 -9.01 8.57
N VAL A 141 -6.85 -9.28 7.67
CA VAL A 141 -6.99 -8.62 6.37
C VAL A 141 -8.41 -8.07 6.27
N GLY A 142 -8.53 -6.77 6.02
CA GLY A 142 -9.81 -6.08 5.87
C GLY A 142 -9.90 -5.35 4.54
N ILE A 143 -11.06 -4.72 4.30
CA ILE A 143 -11.29 -3.85 3.14
C ILE A 143 -11.67 -2.45 3.61
N LYS A 144 -11.28 -1.44 2.82
CA LYS A 144 -11.75 -0.06 2.96
C LYS A 144 -12.67 0.30 1.80
N LEU A 145 -13.91 0.65 2.14
CA LEU A 145 -14.96 0.98 1.19
C LEU A 145 -15.67 2.27 1.62
N CYS A 146 -15.84 3.18 0.66
CA CYS A 146 -16.72 4.33 0.74
C CYS A 146 -17.76 4.22 -0.38
N VAL A 147 -19.03 4.43 -0.03
CA VAL A 147 -20.20 4.40 -0.93
C VAL A 147 -20.76 5.81 -1.06
#